data_AF-A0A6L3NCC4-F1
#
_entry.id   AF-A0A6L3NCC4-F1
#
_cell.length_a   1.000
_cell.length_b   1.000
_cell.length_c   1.000
_cell.angle_alpha   90.00
_cell.angle_beta   90.00
_cell.angle_gamma   90.00
#
_symmetry.space_group_name_H-M   'P 1'
#
loop_
_entity.id
_entity.type
_entity.pdbx_description
1 polymer ?
#
loop_
_entity_poly.entity_id
_entity_poly.type
_entity_poly.pdbx_seq_one_letter_code
_entity_poly.pdbx_strand_id
1 'polypeptide(L)'
;MRAIILAAGLGLRLQQPPEAQFPKCLLRFDDVSLLERHLRVLDAAGVDEIVLGLGFQHEKVEQELKRLGRSAEIVINERYDLGSVLTVHTVADAMTRGGDVLLMDADVLYDENILHALVADSDKAVDRLLIDRDFEAGDEPVKLCLKNGVPVELRKQLAVDLEYDTIGESVGFFRFTEGTARRLATIVAGYVDSGRANMPHEEAVRDLLLEGGHSFDVADVTGSPWIEIDFPNDVARATQDILPLIQRTTAGAAR
;
A
#
# COMPACT_ATOMS: atom_id res chain seq x y z
N MET A 1 16.07 3.39 -4.35
CA MET A 1 14.61 3.19 -4.57
C MET A 1 13.86 4.11 -3.61
N ARG A 2 12.64 4.56 -3.92
CA ARG A 2 11.85 5.46 -3.05
C ARG A 2 10.53 4.82 -2.63
N ALA A 3 10.15 4.92 -1.37
CA ALA A 3 8.82 4.55 -0.89
C ALA A 3 7.92 5.78 -0.71
N ILE A 4 6.70 5.66 -1.20
CA ILE A 4 5.61 6.62 -1.08
C ILE A 4 4.51 5.94 -0.26
N ILE A 5 4.37 6.35 0.99
CA ILE A 5 3.39 5.79 1.93
C ILE A 5 2.16 6.71 1.97
N LEU A 6 0.99 6.17 1.63
CA LEU A 6 -0.28 6.88 1.59
C LEU A 6 -0.96 6.84 2.97
N ALA A 7 -0.74 7.88 3.78
CA ALA A 7 -1.18 7.94 5.18
C ALA A 7 -2.08 9.16 5.49
N ALA A 8 -2.82 9.65 4.50
CA ALA A 8 -3.64 10.86 4.65
C ALA A 8 -5.04 10.60 5.24
N GLY A 9 -5.53 9.36 5.16
CA GLY A 9 -6.93 9.01 5.41
C GLY A 9 -7.38 9.13 6.88
N LEU A 10 -8.69 9.32 7.07
CA LEU A 10 -9.31 9.50 8.39
C LEU A 10 -9.53 8.19 9.18
N GLY A 11 -9.57 7.05 8.48
CA GLY A 11 -9.86 5.76 9.11
C GLY A 11 -11.26 5.62 9.73
N LEU A 12 -12.27 6.27 9.14
CA LEU A 12 -13.64 6.34 9.68
C LEU A 12 -14.29 4.97 9.96
N ARG A 13 -13.87 3.92 9.23
CA ARG A 13 -14.38 2.55 9.38
C ARG A 13 -13.98 1.87 10.69
N LEU A 14 -13.02 2.43 11.44
CA LEU A 14 -12.72 2.03 12.81
C LEU A 14 -13.80 2.45 13.83
N GLN A 15 -14.79 3.25 13.41
CA GLN A 15 -15.94 3.65 14.23
C GLN A 15 -15.57 4.28 15.59
N GLN A 16 -14.40 4.91 15.66
CA GLN A 16 -13.97 5.65 16.84
C GLN A 16 -14.72 6.98 16.94
N PRO A 17 -15.05 7.44 18.16
CA PRO A 17 -15.64 8.75 18.34
C PRO A 17 -14.64 9.83 17.87
N PRO A 18 -15.11 10.99 17.35
CA PRO A 18 -14.24 11.99 16.70
C PRO A 18 -13.02 12.41 17.53
N GLU A 19 -13.16 12.52 18.85
CA GLU A 19 -12.09 12.87 19.78
C GLU A 19 -11.02 11.78 19.96
N ALA A 20 -11.38 10.53 19.66
CA ALA A 20 -10.48 9.38 19.74
C ALA A 20 -9.90 9.00 18.37
N GLN A 21 -10.32 9.63 17.27
CA GLN A 21 -9.77 9.36 15.94
C GLN A 21 -8.33 9.85 15.83
N PHE A 22 -7.51 9.03 15.17
CA PHE A 22 -6.12 9.32 14.83
C PHE A 22 -5.73 8.59 13.54
N PRO A 23 -4.61 8.96 12.89
CA PRO A 23 -4.16 8.33 11.66
C PRO A 23 -3.91 6.82 11.86
N LYS A 24 -4.51 5.97 11.02
CA LYS A 24 -4.38 4.50 11.13
C LYS A 24 -2.94 4.02 11.16
N CYS A 25 -2.03 4.69 10.45
CA CYS A 25 -0.60 4.35 10.44
C CYS A 25 0.06 4.46 11.84
N LEU A 26 -0.61 5.07 12.82
CA LEU A 26 -0.17 5.14 14.22
C LEU A 26 -0.79 4.06 15.11
N LEU A 27 -1.63 3.16 14.58
CA LEU A 27 -2.11 1.99 15.30
C LEU A 27 -0.93 1.17 15.81
N ARG A 28 -1.00 0.73 17.07
CA ARG A 28 0.08 0.02 17.74
C ARG A 28 -0.27 -1.43 18.01
N PHE A 29 0.70 -2.29 17.74
CA PHE A 29 0.67 -3.71 18.03
C PHE A 29 1.97 -4.05 18.77
N ASP A 30 1.89 -4.60 19.97
CA ASP A 30 3.03 -4.74 20.91
C ASP A 30 3.85 -3.43 21.04
N ASP A 31 3.15 -2.32 21.28
CA ASP A 31 3.72 -0.97 21.42
C ASP A 31 4.48 -0.42 20.20
N VAL A 32 4.49 -1.12 19.06
CA VAL A 32 5.13 -0.65 17.81
C VAL A 32 4.04 -0.20 16.84
N SER A 33 4.14 1.05 16.36
CA SER A 33 3.18 1.60 15.38
C SER A 33 3.34 0.94 14.00
N LEU A 34 2.28 0.92 13.19
CA LEU A 34 2.38 0.48 11.78
C LEU A 34 3.44 1.29 11.03
N LEU A 35 3.48 2.61 11.23
CA LEU A 35 4.51 3.47 10.66
C LEU A 35 5.92 3.01 11.08
N GLU A 36 6.16 2.77 12.37
CA GLU A 36 7.45 2.28 12.85
C GLU A 36 7.82 0.93 12.19
N ARG A 37 6.85 0.05 11.95
CA ARG A 37 7.04 -1.22 11.23
C ARG A 37 7.42 -0.97 9.77
N HIS A 38 6.67 -0.15 9.03
CA HIS A 38 7.01 0.22 7.65
C HIS A 38 8.44 0.75 7.55
N LEU A 39 8.80 1.71 8.40
CA LEU A 39 10.14 2.32 8.37
C LEU A 39 11.25 1.28 8.61
N ARG A 40 11.06 0.35 9.55
CA ARG A 40 12.06 -0.70 9.84
C ARG A 40 12.22 -1.69 8.69
N VAL A 41 11.12 -2.15 8.09
CA VAL A 41 11.19 -3.12 6.99
C VAL A 41 11.75 -2.46 5.72
N LEU A 42 11.38 -1.20 5.45
CA LEU A 42 11.95 -0.41 4.35
C LEU A 42 13.46 -0.19 4.49
N ASP A 43 13.94 0.11 5.70
CA ASP A 43 15.38 0.21 5.98
C ASP A 43 16.10 -1.11 5.70
N ALA A 44 15.55 -2.23 6.20
CA ALA A 44 16.13 -3.55 6.02
C ALA A 44 16.18 -3.96 4.54
N ALA A 45 15.22 -3.49 3.73
CA ALA A 45 15.17 -3.67 2.29
C ALA A 45 16.08 -2.72 1.49
N GLY A 46 16.78 -1.78 2.15
CA GLY A 46 17.65 -0.82 1.47
C GLY A 46 16.91 0.27 0.69
N VAL A 47 15.71 0.66 1.16
CA VAL A 47 14.98 1.80 0.57
C VAL A 47 15.54 3.10 1.12
N ASP A 48 16.20 3.87 0.26
CA ASP A 48 17.00 5.04 0.65
C ASP A 48 16.16 6.29 0.97
N GLU A 49 14.93 6.35 0.47
CA GLU A 49 14.11 7.55 0.51
C GLU A 49 12.65 7.22 0.81
N ILE A 50 12.09 7.92 1.80
CA ILE A 50 10.73 7.70 2.28
C ILE A 50 9.98 9.02 2.23
N VAL A 51 8.81 8.99 1.59
CA VAL A 51 7.89 10.11 1.47
C VAL A 51 6.54 9.69 2.04
N LEU A 52 6.00 10.51 2.93
CA LEU A 52 4.69 10.31 3.52
C LEU A 52 3.71 11.31 2.89
N GLY A 53 2.70 10.78 2.21
CA GLY A 53 1.51 11.55 1.84
C GLY A 53 0.58 11.63 3.03
N LEU A 54 0.60 12.74 3.77
CA LEU A 54 -0.17 12.93 5.01
C LEU A 54 -1.38 13.83 4.79
N GLY A 55 -2.26 13.87 5.79
CA GLY A 55 -3.51 14.64 5.74
C GLY A 55 -4.09 14.78 7.13
N PHE A 56 -5.08 13.95 7.46
CA PHE A 56 -5.75 13.97 8.76
C PHE A 56 -4.73 13.90 9.91
N GLN A 57 -4.74 14.90 10.80
CA GLN A 57 -3.88 14.99 11.99
C GLN A 57 -2.39 14.67 11.73
N HIS A 58 -1.83 15.16 10.61
CA HIS A 58 -0.44 14.90 10.20
C HIS A 58 0.59 15.22 11.29
N GLU A 59 0.30 16.17 12.18
CA GLU A 59 1.18 16.57 13.27
C GLU A 59 1.44 15.42 14.26
N LYS A 60 0.48 14.49 14.43
CA LYS A 60 0.69 13.29 15.25
C LYS A 60 1.69 12.34 14.60
N VAL A 61 1.66 12.23 13.28
CA VAL A 61 2.61 11.41 12.51
C VAL A 61 4.02 12.02 12.59
N GLU A 62 4.12 13.35 12.47
CA GLU A 62 5.38 14.07 12.67
C GLU A 62 5.95 13.90 14.08
N GLN A 63 5.09 13.91 15.11
CA GLN A 63 5.51 13.64 16.49
C GLN A 63 6.01 12.21 16.66
N GLU A 64 5.37 11.23 16.02
CA GLU A 64 5.83 9.85 16.03
C GLU A 64 7.20 9.71 15.33
N LEU A 65 7.40 10.34 14.17
CA LEU A 65 8.71 10.37 13.49
C LEU A 65 9.80 10.96 14.40
N LYS A 66 9.51 12.07 15.08
CA LYS A 66 10.42 12.69 16.05
C LYS A 66 10.73 11.75 17.22
N ARG A 67 9.71 11.07 17.78
CA ARG A 67 9.88 10.08 18.85
C ARG A 67 10.79 8.93 18.43
N LEU A 68 10.65 8.47 17.18
CA LEU A 68 11.45 7.40 16.60
C LEU A 68 12.87 7.84 16.22
N GLY A 69 13.17 9.14 16.19
CA GLY A 69 14.43 9.66 15.66
C GLY A 69 14.58 9.40 14.16
N ARG A 70 13.47 9.38 13.43
CA ARG A 70 13.40 9.06 12.00
C ARG A 70 13.02 10.29 11.19
N SER A 71 13.53 10.38 9.97
CA SER A 71 13.19 11.43 9.01
C SER A 71 12.53 10.82 7.77
N ALA A 72 11.49 11.48 7.28
CA ALA A 72 10.87 11.23 5.99
C ALA A 72 10.47 12.57 5.38
N GLU A 73 10.42 12.65 4.05
CA GLU A 73 9.77 13.79 3.40
C GLU A 73 8.27 13.73 3.65
N ILE A 74 7.66 14.88 3.90
CA ILE A 74 6.24 14.98 4.20
C ILE A 74 5.60 15.88 3.15
N VAL A 75 4.54 15.36 2.53
CA VAL A 75 3.71 16.11 1.60
C VAL A 75 2.26 16.05 2.09
N ILE A 76 1.65 17.21 2.31
CA ILE A 76 0.31 17.30 2.90
C ILE A 76 -0.76 17.39 1.81
N ASN A 77 -1.68 16.44 1.81
CA ASN A 77 -2.95 16.54 1.11
C ASN A 77 -3.98 17.26 1.99
N GLU A 78 -4.22 18.54 1.74
CA GLU A 78 -5.20 19.36 2.49
C GLU A 78 -6.65 18.90 2.30
N ARG A 79 -6.92 18.11 1.26
CA ARG A 79 -8.24 17.57 0.89
C ARG A 79 -8.28 16.06 1.07
N TYR A 80 -7.68 15.59 2.16
CA TYR A 80 -7.57 14.18 2.54
C TYR A 80 -8.93 13.48 2.74
N ASP A 81 -10.03 14.23 2.81
CA ASP A 81 -11.39 13.75 2.94
C ASP A 81 -12.02 13.22 1.62
N LEU A 82 -11.34 13.42 0.47
CA LEU A 82 -11.88 13.02 -0.83
C LEU A 82 -11.62 11.56 -1.20
N GLY A 83 -10.37 11.19 -1.45
CA GLY A 83 -10.00 9.85 -1.94
C GLY A 83 -8.48 9.67 -2.07
N SER A 84 -8.01 8.41 -2.09
CA SER A 84 -6.58 8.12 -2.14
C SER A 84 -5.93 8.50 -3.47
N VAL A 85 -6.70 8.56 -4.59
CA VAL A 85 -6.22 9.15 -5.85
C VAL A 85 -5.67 10.56 -5.65
N LEU A 86 -6.35 11.39 -4.85
CA LEU A 86 -5.89 12.75 -4.60
C LEU A 86 -4.57 12.77 -3.82
N THR A 87 -4.40 11.87 -2.84
CA THR A 87 -3.14 11.75 -2.10
C THR A 87 -2.00 11.32 -3.03
N VAL A 88 -2.24 10.39 -3.97
CA VAL A 88 -1.26 10.01 -5.00
C VAL A 88 -0.92 11.20 -5.91
N HIS A 89 -1.92 12.00 -6.30
CA HIS A 89 -1.71 13.21 -7.08
C HIS A 89 -0.85 14.22 -6.32
N THR A 90 -1.11 14.42 -5.02
CA THR A 90 -0.37 15.34 -4.17
C THR A 90 1.12 14.97 -4.04
N VAL A 91 1.45 13.68 -4.06
CA VAL A 91 2.85 13.17 -4.00
C VAL A 91 3.48 12.95 -5.39
N ALA A 92 2.85 13.40 -6.47
CA ALA A 92 3.30 13.12 -7.84
C ALA A 92 4.72 13.63 -8.14
N ASP A 93 5.10 14.81 -7.64
CA ASP A 93 6.48 15.33 -7.80
C ASP A 93 7.50 14.39 -7.15
N ALA A 94 7.15 13.77 -6.03
CA ALA A 94 7.98 12.79 -5.36
C ALA A 94 8.03 11.44 -6.07
N MET A 95 6.92 11.02 -6.66
CA MET A 95 6.86 9.81 -7.49
C MET A 95 7.68 9.96 -8.77
N THR A 96 7.85 11.17 -9.30
CA THR A 96 8.37 11.37 -10.66
C THR A 96 9.75 12.02 -10.72
N ARG A 97 10.42 12.22 -9.59
CA ARG A 97 11.79 12.77 -9.52
C ARG A 97 12.92 11.75 -9.77
N GLY A 98 12.59 10.61 -10.36
CA GLY A 98 13.56 9.60 -10.81
C GLY A 98 13.69 8.39 -9.89
N GLY A 99 14.09 7.27 -10.49
CA GLY A 99 14.23 5.96 -9.83
C GLY A 99 12.92 5.20 -9.64
N ASP A 100 13.02 3.93 -9.26
CA ASP A 100 11.88 3.07 -8.92
C ASP A 100 11.15 3.56 -7.66
N VAL A 101 9.83 3.42 -7.69
CA VAL A 101 8.89 3.85 -6.65
C VAL A 101 8.16 2.64 -6.07
N LEU A 102 8.12 2.55 -4.76
CA LEU A 102 7.16 1.73 -4.02
C LEU A 102 5.98 2.62 -3.64
N LEU A 103 4.77 2.27 -4.07
CA LEU A 103 3.54 2.91 -3.62
C LEU A 103 2.85 1.97 -2.63
N MET A 104 2.60 2.44 -1.41
CA MET A 104 2.18 1.58 -0.31
C MET A 104 1.08 2.23 0.52
N ASP A 105 0.04 1.47 0.82
CA ASP A 105 -0.92 1.81 1.88
C ASP A 105 -0.26 1.77 3.26
N ALA A 106 -0.78 2.58 4.19
CA ALA A 106 -0.15 2.83 5.50
C ALA A 106 -0.82 2.10 6.66
N ASP A 107 -1.90 1.38 6.40
CA ASP A 107 -2.74 0.67 7.38
C ASP A 107 -2.62 -0.85 7.26
N VAL A 108 -1.48 -1.33 6.76
CA VAL A 108 -1.18 -2.75 6.60
C VAL A 108 -0.19 -3.21 7.67
N LEU A 109 -0.54 -4.27 8.39
CA LEU A 109 0.38 -5.03 9.24
C LEU A 109 0.90 -6.23 8.44
N TYR A 110 2.21 -6.37 8.26
CA TYR A 110 2.77 -7.41 7.39
C TYR A 110 4.13 -7.94 7.85
N ASP A 111 4.43 -9.17 7.42
CA ASP A 111 5.74 -9.82 7.53
C ASP A 111 6.75 -9.27 6.49
N GLU A 112 8.03 -9.20 6.84
CA GLU A 112 9.09 -8.66 5.95
C GLU A 112 9.18 -9.36 4.59
N ASN A 113 8.75 -10.63 4.49
CA ASN A 113 8.70 -11.36 3.22
C ASN A 113 7.77 -10.71 2.19
N ILE A 114 6.72 -10.00 2.62
CA ILE A 114 5.85 -9.21 1.72
C ILE A 114 6.67 -8.14 1.00
N LEU A 115 7.49 -7.38 1.75
CA LEU A 115 8.33 -6.35 1.16
C LEU A 115 9.47 -6.96 0.34
N HIS A 116 10.08 -8.05 0.82
CA HIS A 116 11.14 -8.74 0.08
C HIS A 116 10.65 -9.24 -1.28
N ALA A 117 9.44 -9.79 -1.36
CA ALA A 117 8.82 -10.18 -2.63
C ALA A 117 8.63 -8.95 -3.56
N LEU A 118 8.17 -7.82 -3.00
CA LEU A 118 7.97 -6.59 -3.76
C LEU A 118 9.26 -6.04 -4.36
N VAL A 119 10.35 -6.04 -3.59
CA VAL A 119 11.64 -5.42 -3.99
C VAL A 119 12.63 -6.40 -4.61
N ALA A 120 12.31 -7.70 -4.71
CA ALA A 120 13.21 -8.68 -5.32
C ALA A 120 13.61 -8.29 -6.75
N ASP A 121 14.77 -8.76 -7.22
CA ASP A 121 15.36 -8.34 -8.50
C ASP A 121 15.47 -6.80 -8.60
N SER A 122 15.96 -6.14 -7.55
CA SER A 122 16.12 -4.69 -7.51
C SER A 122 17.09 -4.14 -8.56
N ASP A 123 17.91 -5.01 -9.16
CA ASP A 123 18.80 -4.73 -10.29
C ASP A 123 18.10 -4.73 -11.65
N LYS A 124 16.85 -5.22 -11.72
CA LYS A 124 16.03 -5.24 -12.94
C LYS A 124 14.96 -4.17 -12.89
N ALA A 125 14.70 -3.54 -14.04
CA ALA A 125 13.55 -2.66 -14.23
C ALA A 125 12.27 -3.50 -14.34
N VAL A 126 11.56 -3.65 -13.23
CA VAL A 126 10.36 -4.49 -13.11
C VAL A 126 9.26 -3.70 -12.41
N ASP A 127 8.08 -3.62 -13.04
CA ASP A 127 6.85 -3.25 -12.36
C ASP A 127 6.30 -4.51 -11.68
N ARG A 128 5.93 -4.43 -10.40
CA ARG A 128 5.49 -5.61 -9.64
C ARG A 128 4.25 -5.33 -8.78
N LEU A 129 3.33 -6.28 -8.84
CA LEU A 129 2.14 -6.39 -8.00
C LEU A 129 2.30 -7.58 -7.05
N LEU A 130 1.64 -7.53 -5.89
CA LEU A 130 1.57 -8.66 -4.95
C LEU A 130 0.19 -9.28 -4.99
N ILE A 131 0.14 -10.61 -4.89
CA ILE A 131 -1.12 -11.37 -4.80
C ILE A 131 -1.08 -12.33 -3.62
N ASP A 132 -2.11 -12.31 -2.78
CA ASP A 132 -2.41 -13.36 -1.81
C ASP A 132 -3.62 -14.16 -2.27
N ARG A 133 -3.45 -15.46 -2.46
CA ARG A 133 -4.50 -16.35 -2.95
C ARG A 133 -5.31 -16.97 -1.82
N ASP A 134 -4.84 -16.87 -0.57
CA ASP A 134 -5.55 -17.32 0.63
C ASP A 134 -6.27 -16.15 1.30
N PHE A 135 -7.30 -15.65 0.63
CA PHE A 135 -8.08 -14.50 1.09
C PHE A 135 -9.55 -14.86 1.30
N GLU A 136 -10.21 -14.16 2.22
CA GLU A 136 -11.65 -14.30 2.40
C GLU A 136 -12.38 -13.49 1.33
N ALA A 137 -13.07 -14.18 0.42
CA ALA A 137 -13.86 -13.52 -0.61
C ALA A 137 -14.95 -12.65 0.02
N GLY A 138 -14.99 -11.38 -0.38
CA GLY A 138 -15.99 -10.42 0.08
C GLY A 138 -15.97 -9.17 -0.77
N ASP A 139 -16.75 -8.16 -0.39
CA ASP A 139 -16.86 -6.91 -1.13
C ASP A 139 -15.69 -5.95 -0.89
N GLU A 140 -15.00 -6.09 0.24
CA GLU A 140 -13.90 -5.22 0.64
C GLU A 140 -12.55 -5.49 -0.03
N PRO A 141 -12.06 -6.73 -0.14
CA PRO A 141 -10.73 -6.98 -0.69
C PRO A 141 -10.65 -6.55 -2.16
N VAL A 142 -9.59 -5.80 -2.49
CA VAL A 142 -9.22 -5.47 -3.87
C VAL A 142 -8.69 -6.73 -4.53
N LYS A 143 -9.41 -7.25 -5.54
CA LYS A 143 -9.06 -8.50 -6.21
C LYS A 143 -8.11 -8.22 -7.36
N LEU A 144 -7.00 -8.95 -7.41
CA LEU A 144 -6.11 -9.04 -8.56
C LEU A 144 -6.41 -10.34 -9.31
N CYS A 145 -6.80 -10.22 -10.59
CA CYS A 145 -7.12 -11.36 -11.44
C CYS A 145 -6.07 -11.50 -12.55
N LEU A 146 -5.66 -12.73 -12.83
CA LEU A 146 -4.71 -13.04 -13.90
C LEU A 146 -5.31 -14.03 -14.90
N LYS A 147 -4.87 -13.93 -16.15
CA LYS A 147 -5.11 -14.90 -17.22
C LYS A 147 -3.77 -15.31 -17.81
N ASN A 148 -3.42 -16.59 -17.71
CA ASN A 148 -2.14 -17.14 -18.17
C ASN A 148 -0.92 -16.38 -17.60
N GLY A 149 -0.99 -15.99 -16.32
CA GLY A 149 0.08 -15.23 -15.65
C GLY A 149 0.14 -13.73 -15.97
N VAL A 150 -0.78 -13.22 -16.79
CA VAL A 150 -0.89 -11.78 -17.10
C VAL A 150 -2.00 -11.16 -16.26
N PRO A 151 -1.76 -10.06 -15.52
CA PRO A 151 -2.83 -9.32 -14.84
C PRO A 151 -3.88 -8.80 -15.84
N VAL A 152 -5.15 -9.05 -15.53
CA VAL A 152 -6.28 -8.63 -16.39
C VAL A 152 -7.32 -7.80 -15.63
N GLU A 153 -7.24 -7.73 -14.30
CA GLU A 153 -8.13 -6.88 -13.49
C GLU A 153 -7.54 -6.59 -12.12
N LEU A 154 -7.81 -5.40 -11.59
CA LEU A 154 -7.48 -4.97 -10.23
C LEU A 154 -8.61 -4.11 -9.66
N ARG A 155 -9.53 -4.69 -8.89
CA ARG A 155 -10.63 -3.94 -8.23
C ARG A 155 -11.41 -4.78 -7.23
N LYS A 156 -12.21 -4.12 -6.39
CA LYS A 156 -13.13 -4.78 -5.45
C LYS A 156 -14.24 -5.58 -6.13
N GLN A 157 -14.89 -5.01 -7.14
CA GLN A 157 -16.08 -5.56 -7.77
C GLN A 157 -15.80 -5.96 -9.22
N LEU A 158 -15.81 -7.27 -9.51
CA LEU A 158 -15.45 -7.83 -10.82
C LEU A 158 -16.64 -7.83 -11.78
N ALA A 159 -16.37 -7.67 -13.07
CA ALA A 159 -17.36 -7.88 -14.12
C ALA A 159 -17.74 -9.36 -14.19
N VAL A 160 -19.02 -9.65 -14.46
CA VAL A 160 -19.56 -11.03 -14.50
C VAL A 160 -18.92 -11.88 -15.61
N ASP A 161 -18.53 -11.24 -16.71
CA ASP A 161 -17.93 -11.83 -17.90
C ASP A 161 -16.41 -11.74 -17.92
N LEU A 162 -15.77 -11.32 -16.83
CA LEU A 162 -14.31 -11.26 -16.73
C LEU A 162 -13.72 -12.68 -16.80
N GLU A 163 -12.83 -12.91 -17.76
CA GLU A 163 -12.09 -14.15 -17.86
C GLU A 163 -10.76 -14.09 -17.09
N TYR A 164 -10.58 -15.00 -16.13
CA TYR A 164 -9.33 -15.20 -15.39
C TYR A 164 -9.18 -16.69 -15.01
N ASP A 165 -7.95 -17.11 -14.70
CA ASP A 165 -7.64 -18.45 -14.17
C ASP A 165 -7.01 -18.41 -12.76
N THR A 166 -6.60 -17.22 -12.32
CA THR A 166 -6.04 -16.98 -10.99
C THR A 166 -6.67 -15.72 -10.41
N ILE A 167 -7.01 -15.76 -9.12
CA ILE A 167 -7.55 -14.65 -8.35
C ILE A 167 -6.92 -14.65 -6.95
N GLY A 168 -6.73 -13.46 -6.40
CA GLY A 168 -6.26 -13.24 -5.05
C GLY A 168 -6.52 -11.80 -4.63
N GLU A 169 -6.23 -11.49 -3.38
CA GLU A 169 -6.24 -10.15 -2.83
C GLU A 169 -4.92 -9.42 -3.15
N SER A 170 -5.04 -8.17 -3.56
CA SER A 170 -3.92 -7.24 -3.67
C SER A 170 -3.57 -6.69 -2.30
N VAL A 171 -2.30 -6.73 -1.93
CA VAL A 171 -1.80 -6.24 -0.62
C VAL A 171 -1.90 -4.71 -0.47
N GLY A 172 -2.12 -3.98 -1.57
CA GLY A 172 -2.07 -2.50 -1.57
C GLY A 172 -0.64 -1.94 -1.72
N PHE A 173 0.34 -2.80 -1.99
CA PHE A 173 1.72 -2.42 -2.24
C PHE A 173 2.11 -2.70 -3.68
N PHE A 174 2.73 -1.72 -4.32
CA PHE A 174 3.11 -1.77 -5.73
C PHE A 174 4.54 -1.27 -5.92
N ARG A 175 5.29 -1.92 -6.81
CA ARG A 175 6.59 -1.41 -7.30
C ARG A 175 6.40 -0.95 -8.73
N PHE A 176 6.82 0.27 -9.01
CA PHE A 176 6.82 0.83 -10.35
C PHE A 176 8.22 1.29 -10.71
N THR A 177 8.64 0.94 -11.92
CA THR A 177 9.80 1.56 -12.55
C THR A 177 9.58 3.06 -12.72
N GLU A 178 10.66 3.83 -12.90
CA GLU A 178 10.54 5.29 -13.10
C GLU A 178 9.55 5.65 -14.22
N GLY A 179 9.60 4.95 -15.36
CA GLY A 179 8.71 5.20 -16.50
C GLY A 179 7.24 4.95 -16.16
N THR A 180 6.96 3.84 -15.48
CA THR A 180 5.62 3.46 -15.05
C THR A 180 5.09 4.37 -13.94
N ALA A 181 5.93 4.84 -13.01
CA ALA A 181 5.57 5.82 -12.00
C ALA A 181 5.16 7.17 -12.62
N ARG A 182 5.90 7.65 -13.65
CA ARG A 182 5.51 8.85 -14.42
C ARG A 182 4.18 8.66 -15.15
N ARG A 183 3.95 7.46 -15.71
CA ARG A 183 2.69 7.15 -16.38
C ARG A 183 1.51 7.13 -15.40
N LEU A 184 1.68 6.48 -14.24
CA LEU A 184 0.68 6.49 -13.17
C LEU A 184 0.34 7.91 -12.72
N ALA A 185 1.34 8.77 -12.51
CA ALA A 185 1.12 10.17 -12.17
C ALA A 185 0.29 10.93 -13.23
N THR A 186 0.51 10.62 -14.51
CA THR A 186 -0.29 11.19 -15.62
C THR A 186 -1.75 10.71 -15.58
N ILE A 187 -1.98 9.42 -15.33
CA ILE A 187 -3.32 8.84 -15.19
C ILE A 187 -4.05 9.48 -14.00
N VAL A 188 -3.38 9.58 -12.86
CA VAL A 188 -3.90 10.19 -11.64
C VAL A 188 -4.25 11.67 -11.84
N ALA A 189 -3.42 12.44 -12.54
CA ALA A 189 -3.76 13.82 -12.91
C ALA A 189 -5.05 13.87 -13.75
N GLY A 190 -5.21 12.95 -14.71
CA GLY A 190 -6.45 12.81 -15.49
C GLY A 190 -7.69 12.48 -14.63
N TYR A 191 -7.55 11.70 -13.55
CA TYR A 191 -8.64 11.49 -12.59
C TYR A 191 -9.01 12.78 -11.88
N VAL A 192 -8.04 13.56 -11.42
CA VAL A 192 -8.28 14.85 -10.75
C VAL A 192 -8.96 15.84 -11.70
N ASP A 193 -8.42 16.00 -12.90
CA ASP A 193 -8.95 16.93 -13.92
C ASP A 193 -10.37 16.57 -14.36
N SER A 194 -10.71 15.28 -14.35
CA SER A 194 -12.06 14.78 -14.69
C SER A 194 -13.03 14.71 -13.50
N GLY A 195 -12.65 15.21 -12.32
CA GLY A 195 -13.50 15.24 -11.12
C GLY A 195 -13.66 13.89 -10.43
N ARG A 196 -12.76 12.94 -10.66
CA ARG A 196 -12.72 11.59 -10.06
C ARG A 196 -11.68 11.45 -8.94
N ALA A 197 -11.28 12.56 -8.32
CA ALA A 197 -10.30 12.59 -7.23
C ALA A 197 -10.74 11.83 -5.97
N ASN A 198 -12.04 11.57 -5.82
CA ASN A 198 -12.64 10.82 -4.73
C ASN A 198 -12.53 9.29 -4.88
N MET A 199 -11.97 8.81 -5.99
CA MET A 199 -11.80 7.37 -6.24
C MET A 199 -10.64 6.80 -5.41
N PRO A 200 -10.68 5.48 -5.13
CA PRO A 200 -9.52 4.76 -4.60
C PRO A 200 -8.39 4.71 -5.65
N HIS A 201 -7.15 4.84 -5.22
CA HIS A 201 -5.97 4.91 -6.08
C HIS A 201 -5.75 3.65 -6.93
N GLU A 202 -6.27 2.52 -6.48
CA GLU A 202 -6.26 1.23 -7.14
C GLU A 202 -6.98 1.28 -8.49
N GLU A 203 -7.97 2.18 -8.67
CA GLU A 203 -8.61 2.39 -9.98
C GLU A 203 -7.64 3.05 -10.99
N ALA A 204 -6.72 3.91 -10.52
CA ALA A 204 -5.67 4.46 -11.39
C ALA A 204 -4.58 3.43 -11.70
N VAL A 205 -4.22 2.57 -10.74
CA VAL A 205 -3.31 1.43 -10.97
C VAL A 205 -3.94 0.42 -11.93
N ARG A 206 -5.24 0.16 -11.81
CA ARG A 206 -6.03 -0.66 -12.73
C ARG A 206 -5.99 -0.10 -14.16
N ASP A 207 -6.22 1.19 -14.34
CA ASP A 207 -6.17 1.82 -15.67
C ASP A 207 -4.76 1.75 -16.27
N LEU A 208 -3.71 1.90 -15.45
CA LEU A 208 -2.32 1.72 -15.87
C LEU A 208 -2.04 0.28 -16.34
N LEU A 209 -2.54 -0.70 -15.58
CA LEU A 209 -2.45 -2.12 -15.92
C LEU A 209 -3.17 -2.44 -17.23
N LEU A 210 -4.38 -1.90 -17.42
CA LEU A 210 -5.24 -2.20 -18.57
C LEU A 210 -4.89 -1.42 -19.84
N GLU A 211 -4.18 -0.29 -19.74
CA GLU A 211 -3.71 0.47 -20.91
C GLU A 211 -2.79 -0.38 -21.81
N GLY A 212 -2.08 -1.35 -21.22
CA GLY A 212 -1.09 -2.17 -21.90
C GLY A 212 0.21 -1.40 -22.18
N GLY A 213 1.20 -2.10 -22.73
CA GLY A 213 2.53 -1.53 -22.99
C GLY A 213 3.49 -1.56 -21.79
N HIS A 214 3.01 -2.01 -20.61
CA HIS A 214 3.80 -2.29 -19.43
C HIS A 214 3.67 -3.77 -19.08
N SER A 215 4.76 -4.40 -18.62
CA SER A 215 4.74 -5.78 -18.15
C SER A 215 4.81 -5.75 -16.63
N PHE A 216 3.74 -6.23 -15.99
CA PHE A 216 3.68 -6.39 -14.55
C PHE A 216 4.08 -7.81 -14.19
N ASP A 217 5.14 -7.93 -13.40
CA ASP A 217 5.40 -9.15 -12.66
C ASP A 217 4.41 -9.26 -11.50
N VAL A 218 4.05 -10.49 -11.13
CA VAL A 218 3.15 -10.75 -10.01
C VAL A 218 3.83 -11.71 -9.07
N ALA A 219 4.16 -11.22 -7.87
CA ALA A 219 4.71 -12.07 -6.83
C ALA A 219 3.59 -12.61 -5.93
N ASP A 220 3.50 -13.94 -5.88
CA ASP A 220 2.60 -14.66 -4.99
C ASP A 220 3.18 -14.66 -3.56
N VAL A 221 2.46 -14.03 -2.65
CA VAL A 221 2.84 -13.91 -1.23
C VAL A 221 2.00 -14.81 -0.32
N THR A 222 1.21 -15.72 -0.89
CA THR A 222 0.34 -16.64 -0.15
C THR A 222 1.10 -17.37 0.96
N GLY A 223 0.57 -17.30 2.18
CA GLY A 223 1.17 -17.88 3.37
C GLY A 223 2.13 -16.95 4.14
N SER A 224 2.49 -15.79 3.59
CA SER A 224 3.17 -14.73 4.35
C SER A 224 2.13 -13.98 5.20
N PRO A 225 2.30 -13.85 6.52
CA PRO A 225 1.29 -13.21 7.36
C PRO A 225 1.15 -11.71 7.09
N TRP A 226 -0.05 -11.25 6.78
CA TRP A 226 -0.38 -9.83 6.67
C TRP A 226 -1.89 -9.56 6.89
N ILE A 227 -2.27 -8.30 7.08
CA ILE A 227 -3.66 -7.84 7.12
C ILE A 227 -3.74 -6.32 6.86
N GLU A 228 -4.68 -5.89 6.03
CA GLU A 228 -5.14 -4.48 5.95
C GLU A 228 -6.13 -4.19 7.10
N ILE A 229 -5.94 -3.07 7.80
CA ILE A 229 -6.74 -2.75 8.99
C ILE A 229 -7.80 -1.70 8.63
N ASP A 230 -9.02 -2.15 8.43
CA ASP A 230 -10.15 -1.28 8.06
C ASP A 230 -11.19 -1.11 9.14
N PHE A 231 -11.49 -2.19 9.85
CA PHE A 231 -12.55 -2.30 10.83
C PHE A 231 -11.99 -2.66 12.21
N PRO A 232 -12.77 -2.46 13.29
CA PRO A 232 -12.35 -2.87 14.63
C PRO A 232 -12.00 -4.36 14.75
N ASN A 233 -12.66 -5.21 13.96
CA ASN A 233 -12.36 -6.65 13.92
C ASN A 233 -10.95 -6.94 13.36
N ASP A 234 -10.48 -6.13 12.42
CA ASP A 234 -9.14 -6.30 11.84
C ASP A 234 -8.06 -5.94 12.86
N VAL A 235 -8.30 -4.95 13.73
CA VAL A 235 -7.42 -4.65 14.87
C VAL A 235 -7.31 -5.85 15.82
N ALA A 236 -8.44 -6.52 16.08
CA ALA A 236 -8.45 -7.73 16.91
C ALA A 236 -7.69 -8.88 16.25
N ARG A 237 -7.97 -9.17 14.97
CA ARG A 237 -7.27 -10.21 14.17
C ARG A 237 -5.78 -9.92 14.04
N ALA A 238 -5.41 -8.66 13.79
CA ALA A 238 -4.02 -8.22 13.71
C ALA A 238 -3.25 -8.55 15.00
N THR A 239 -3.88 -8.34 16.18
CA THR A 239 -3.27 -8.63 17.49
C THR A 239 -3.26 -10.12 17.81
N GLN A 240 -4.37 -10.82 17.56
CA GLN A 240 -4.60 -12.19 18.04
C GLN A 240 -4.04 -13.26 17.11
N ASP A 241 -4.07 -13.01 15.80
CA ASP A 241 -3.79 -14.02 14.78
C ASP A 241 -2.53 -13.66 13.97
N ILE A 242 -2.48 -12.46 13.42
CA ILE A 242 -1.44 -12.09 12.43
C ILE A 242 -0.11 -11.76 13.09
N LEU A 243 -0.09 -10.90 14.11
CA LEU A 243 1.15 -10.51 14.80
C LEU A 243 1.92 -11.73 15.38
N PRO A 244 1.27 -12.71 16.04
CA PRO A 244 1.97 -13.92 16.48
C PRO A 244 2.58 -14.74 15.36
N LEU A 245 2.00 -14.74 14.16
CA LEU A 245 2.56 -15.42 13.00
C LEU A 245 3.80 -14.67 12.47
N ILE A 246 3.73 -13.34 12.34
CA ILE A 246 4.89 -12.51 11.96
C ILE A 246 6.07 -12.77 12.90
N GLN A 247 5.83 -12.76 14.22
CA GLN A 247 6.88 -12.98 15.21
C GLN A 247 7.54 -14.36 15.12
N ARG A 248 6.79 -15.41 14.73
CA ARG A 248 7.34 -16.75 14.53
C ARG A 248 8.24 -16.82 13.30
N THR A 249 7.85 -16.14 12.22
CA THR A 249 8.66 -16.07 10.99
C THR A 249 9.99 -15.37 11.27
N THR A 250 9.97 -14.21 11.93
CA THR A 250 11.19 -13.47 12.30
C THR A 250 12.10 -14.28 13.23
N ALA A 251 11.53 -14.98 14.23
CA ALA A 251 12.30 -15.83 15.13
C ALA A 251 12.89 -17.09 14.46
N GLY A 252 12.23 -17.58 13.41
CA GLY A 252 12.71 -18.69 12.59
C GLY A 252 13.83 -18.28 11.64
N ALA A 253 13.79 -17.07 11.08
CA ALA A 253 14.81 -16.52 10.18
C ALA A 253 16.12 -16.14 10.91
N ALA A 254 16.06 -15.84 12.22
CA ALA A 254 17.22 -15.47 13.04
C ALA A 254 18.03 -16.67 13.59
N ARG A 255 17.69 -17.91 13.21
CA ARG A 255 18.38 -19.15 13.62
C ARG A 255 19.13 -19.79 12.45
#